data_AF-A0A2Z5ECQ6-F1
#
_entry.id   AF-A0A2Z5ECQ6-F1
#
_cell.length_a   1.000
_cell.length_b   1.000
_cell.length_c   1.000
_cell.angle_alpha   90.00
_cell.angle_beta   90.00
_cell.angle_gamma   90.00
#
_symmetry.space_group_name_H-M   'P 1'
#
loop_
_entity.id
_entity.type
_entity.pdbx_description
1 polymer ?
#
loop_
_entity_poly.entity_id
_entity_poly.type
_entity_poly.pdbx_seq_one_letter_code
_entity_poly.pdbx_strand_id
1 'polypeptide(L)'
;MNAPALLKLVSDKVFANERVRIDGTEFHRCTFENCILTYTGAGRFILHDCDGADGAVEFEGPAASTLHALQSAYADGMDGWVEGIFASIRRPNPDIHVSG
;
A
#
# COMPACT_ATOMS: atom_id res chain seq x y z
N MET A 1 14.08 18.01 -11.33
CA MET A 1 13.16 17.27 -12.19
C MET A 1 13.17 15.83 -11.69
N ASN A 2 12.16 15.39 -10.93
CA ASN A 2 12.08 14.00 -10.50
C ASN A 2 11.53 13.19 -11.66
N ALA A 3 12.35 12.33 -12.25
CA ALA A 3 11.85 11.32 -13.18
C ALA A 3 10.83 10.46 -12.42
N PRO A 4 9.68 10.11 -13.02
CA PRO A 4 8.78 9.15 -12.39
C PRO A 4 9.56 7.86 -12.17
N ALA A 5 9.64 7.39 -10.92
CA ALA A 5 10.20 6.08 -10.64
C ALA A 5 9.41 5.06 -11.47
N LEU A 6 10.10 4.40 -12.40
CA LEU A 6 9.51 3.36 -13.23
C LEU A 6 9.13 2.20 -12.33
N LEU A 7 7.85 1.81 -12.33
CA LEU A 7 7.41 0.61 -11.64
C LEU A 7 7.89 -0.61 -12.41
N LYS A 8 8.29 -1.65 -11.67
CA LYS A 8 8.51 -2.98 -12.24
C LYS A 8 7.16 -3.57 -12.61
N LEU A 9 6.95 -3.90 -13.88
CA LEU A 9 5.75 -4.62 -14.32
C LEU A 9 5.88 -6.13 -14.06
N VAL A 10 4.85 -6.72 -13.47
CA VAL A 10 4.67 -8.16 -13.30
C VAL A 10 3.29 -8.53 -13.82
N SER A 11 3.20 -9.47 -14.75
CA SER A 11 1.93 -9.86 -15.38
C SER A 11 1.70 -11.36 -15.35
N ASP A 12 0.43 -11.75 -15.26
CA ASP A 12 -0.07 -13.13 -15.49
C ASP A 12 0.63 -14.20 -14.63
N LYS A 13 0.92 -13.85 -13.36
CA LYS A 13 1.59 -14.75 -12.40
C LYS A 13 0.68 -15.20 -11.28
N VAL A 14 0.89 -16.43 -10.84
CA VAL A 14 0.36 -16.95 -9.57
C VAL A 14 1.48 -16.96 -8.54
N PHE A 15 1.23 -16.33 -7.39
CA PHE A 15 2.05 -16.41 -6.18
C PHE A 15 1.31 -17.28 -5.18
N ALA A 16 2.01 -18.18 -4.48
CA ALA A 16 1.35 -19.14 -3.60
C ALA A 16 2.16 -19.41 -2.33
N ASN A 17 1.49 -19.31 -1.17
CA ASN A 17 2.03 -19.64 0.15
C ASN A 17 3.34 -18.89 0.50
N GLU A 18 3.43 -17.63 0.07
CA GLU A 18 4.64 -16.82 0.23
C GLU A 18 4.35 -15.37 0.64
N ARG A 19 5.40 -14.68 1.09
CA ARG A 19 5.39 -13.24 1.30
C ARG A 19 5.81 -12.53 0.00
N VAL A 20 4.95 -11.63 -0.49
CA VAL A 20 5.22 -10.85 -1.72
C VAL A 20 5.44 -9.40 -1.35
N ARG A 21 6.66 -8.89 -1.55
CA ARG A 21 6.94 -7.45 -1.41
C ARG A 21 6.36 -6.69 -2.61
N ILE A 22 5.53 -5.69 -2.34
CA ILE A 22 4.78 -4.97 -3.38
C ILE A 22 5.38 -3.61 -3.77
N ASP A 23 6.29 -3.05 -2.97
CA ASP A 23 6.91 -1.75 -3.24
C ASP A 23 7.49 -1.64 -4.66
N GLY A 24 7.20 -0.54 -5.34
CA GLY A 24 7.77 -0.24 -6.65
C GLY A 24 7.33 -1.21 -7.77
N THR A 25 6.28 -1.99 -7.54
CA THR A 25 5.80 -3.01 -8.49
C THR A 25 4.37 -2.72 -8.93
N GLU A 26 4.13 -2.89 -10.22
CA GLU A 26 2.83 -2.85 -10.85
C GLU A 26 2.47 -4.28 -11.28
N PHE A 27 1.40 -4.82 -10.71
CA PHE A 27 0.92 -6.18 -10.99
C PHE A 27 -0.31 -6.13 -11.89
N HIS A 28 -0.32 -6.96 -12.93
CA HIS A 28 -1.43 -7.08 -13.89
C HIS A 28 -1.88 -8.53 -13.96
N ARG A 29 -3.18 -8.81 -13.76
CA ARG A 29 -3.74 -10.16 -13.90
C ARG A 29 -2.99 -11.23 -13.10
N CYS A 30 -2.55 -10.87 -11.89
CA CYS A 30 -1.86 -11.79 -11.01
C CYS A 30 -2.82 -12.38 -9.97
N THR A 31 -2.53 -13.57 -9.48
CA THR A 31 -3.28 -14.24 -8.42
C THR A 31 -2.37 -14.43 -7.20
N PHE A 32 -2.87 -14.09 -6.02
CA PHE A 32 -2.18 -14.22 -4.75
C PHE A 32 -2.90 -15.27 -3.87
N GLU A 33 -2.40 -16.50 -3.86
CA GLU A 33 -3.01 -17.62 -3.15
C GLU A 33 -2.35 -17.84 -1.80
N ASN A 34 -3.08 -17.57 -0.71
CA ASN A 34 -2.54 -17.70 0.65
C ASN A 34 -1.22 -16.92 0.82
N CYS A 35 -1.15 -15.74 0.21
CA CYS A 35 0.00 -14.85 0.29
C CYS A 35 -0.19 -13.80 1.37
N ILE A 36 0.94 -13.28 1.85
CA ILE A 36 0.99 -12.07 2.65
C ILE A 36 1.65 -10.99 1.79
N LEU A 37 0.94 -9.89 1.51
CA LEU A 37 1.50 -8.77 0.78
C LEU A 37 2.23 -7.86 1.74
N THR A 38 3.54 -7.67 1.54
CA THR A 38 4.37 -6.83 2.40
C THR A 38 4.61 -5.46 1.76
N TYR A 39 4.19 -4.40 2.43
CA TYR A 39 4.42 -3.01 2.03
C TYR A 39 5.37 -2.30 3.00
N THR A 40 6.52 -1.84 2.51
CA THR A 40 7.55 -1.19 3.34
C THR A 40 7.47 0.33 3.33
N GLY A 41 6.83 0.92 2.31
CA GLY A 41 6.82 2.37 2.09
C GLY A 41 8.02 2.88 1.28
N ALA A 42 8.75 2.00 0.60
CA ALA A 42 9.88 2.34 -0.25
C ALA A 42 9.45 2.83 -1.65
N GLY A 43 8.20 2.55 -2.06
CA GLY A 43 7.63 3.08 -3.29
C GLY A 43 6.18 2.65 -3.49
N ARG A 44 5.44 3.41 -4.30
CA ARG A 44 4.04 3.06 -4.62
C ARG A 44 3.94 1.68 -5.27
N PHE A 45 2.78 1.05 -5.15
CA PHE A 45 2.42 -0.16 -5.88
C PHE A 45 1.12 0.06 -6.64
N ILE A 46 0.88 -0.77 -7.65
CA ILE A 46 -0.35 -0.76 -8.45
C ILE A 46 -0.82 -2.20 -8.65
N LEU A 47 -2.12 -2.45 -8.48
CA LEU A 47 -2.76 -3.74 -8.75
C LEU A 47 -3.84 -3.52 -9.82
N HIS A 48 -3.71 -4.19 -10.96
CA HIS A 48 -4.67 -4.18 -12.06
C HIS A 48 -5.19 -5.59 -12.29
N ASP A 49 -6.50 -5.77 -12.16
CA ASP A 49 -7.19 -7.06 -12.38
C ASP A 49 -6.54 -8.24 -11.63
N CYS A 50 -6.09 -8.02 -10.39
CA CYS A 50 -5.46 -9.06 -9.57
C CYS A 50 -6.44 -9.69 -8.58
N ASP A 51 -6.29 -10.98 -8.33
CA ASP A 51 -7.14 -11.75 -7.41
C ASP A 51 -6.39 -12.12 -6.12
N GLY A 52 -7.09 -12.13 -4.98
CA GLY A 52 -6.55 -12.59 -3.70
C GLY A 52 -5.66 -11.58 -2.97
N ALA A 53 -5.59 -10.34 -3.42
CA ALA A 53 -4.78 -9.28 -2.82
C ALA A 53 -5.37 -8.71 -1.50
N ASP A 54 -6.59 -9.11 -1.15
CA ASP A 54 -7.41 -8.46 -0.12
C ASP A 54 -7.16 -9.01 1.29
N GLY A 55 -6.50 -10.18 1.39
CA GLY A 55 -6.61 -11.06 2.56
C GLY A 55 -5.58 -10.87 3.67
N ALA A 56 -4.37 -10.38 3.37
CA ALA A 56 -3.33 -10.17 4.36
C ALA A 56 -2.28 -9.17 3.85
N VAL A 57 -2.32 -7.93 4.34
CA VAL A 57 -1.28 -6.93 4.10
C VAL A 57 -0.48 -6.73 5.38
N GLU A 58 0.82 -6.99 5.32
CA GLU A 58 1.77 -6.64 6.38
C GLU A 58 2.47 -5.32 6.02
N PHE A 59 2.49 -4.40 6.99
CA PHE A 59 3.22 -3.15 6.87
C PHE A 59 4.55 -3.28 7.60
N GLU A 60 5.64 -2.89 6.94
CA GLU A 60 6.99 -2.93 7.48
C GLU A 60 7.67 -1.56 7.34
N GLY A 61 8.82 -1.39 8.00
CA GLY A 61 9.68 -0.23 7.80
C GLY A 61 8.97 1.13 7.97
N PRO A 62 9.24 2.12 7.11
CA PRO A 62 8.56 3.41 7.14
C PRO A 62 7.03 3.33 7.17
N ALA A 63 6.43 2.39 6.42
CA ALA A 63 4.98 2.24 6.40
C ALA A 63 4.42 1.75 7.74
N ALA A 64 5.09 0.81 8.40
CA ALA A 64 4.73 0.38 9.75
C ALA A 64 4.82 1.53 10.76
N SER A 65 5.87 2.36 10.68
CA SER A 65 6.03 3.54 11.54
C SER A 65 4.87 4.53 11.40
N THR A 66 4.37 4.73 10.18
CA THR A 66 3.17 5.55 9.95
C THR A 66 1.95 4.97 10.65
N LEU A 67 1.70 3.66 10.52
CA LEU A 67 0.58 3.02 11.22
C LEU A 67 0.70 3.15 12.74
N HIS A 68 1.92 3.00 13.29
CA HIS A 68 2.16 3.18 14.71
C HIS A 68 1.83 4.61 15.17
N ALA A 69 2.22 5.63 14.37
CA ALA A 69 1.87 7.02 14.67
C ALA A 69 0.35 7.25 14.66
N LEU A 70 -0.38 6.68 13.70
CA LEU A 70 -1.84 6.77 13.64
C LEU A 70 -2.50 6.05 14.84
N GLN A 71 -1.97 4.90 15.24
CA GLN A 71 -2.44 4.17 16.43
C GLN A 71 -2.25 4.99 17.71
N SER A 72 -1.08 5.60 17.92
CA SER A 72 -0.81 6.45 19.07
C SER A 72 -1.72 7.68 19.08
N ALA A 73 -1.90 8.35 17.94
CA ALA A 73 -2.80 9.49 17.84
C ALA A 73 -4.25 9.12 18.15
N TYR A 74 -4.72 7.97 17.66
CA TYR A 74 -6.05 7.47 17.98
C TYR A 74 -6.20 7.21 19.48
N ALA A 75 -5.21 6.57 20.11
CA ALA A 75 -5.20 6.28 21.54
C ALA A 75 -5.23 7.56 22.41
N ASP A 76 -4.61 8.63 21.92
CA ASP A 76 -4.54 9.95 22.58
C ASP A 76 -5.77 10.84 22.30
N GLY A 77 -6.82 10.32 21.67
CA GLY A 77 -8.07 11.05 21.43
C GLY A 77 -8.04 11.97 20.21
N MET A 78 -7.12 11.72 19.25
CA MET A 78 -7.07 12.42 17.96
C MET A 78 -7.80 11.61 16.86
N ASP A 79 -8.91 10.96 17.21
CA ASP A 79 -9.70 10.11 16.31
C ASP A 79 -10.17 10.89 15.06
N GLY A 80 -10.57 12.16 15.23
CA GLY A 80 -10.97 13.01 14.10
C GLY A 80 -9.86 13.21 13.04
N TRP A 81 -8.59 13.23 13.44
CA TRP A 81 -7.47 13.32 12.49
C TRP A 81 -7.29 12.02 11.70
N VAL A 82 -7.32 10.89 12.40
CA VAL A 82 -7.19 9.55 11.80
C VAL A 82 -8.36 9.27 10.84
N GLU A 83 -9.59 9.56 11.26
CA GLU A 83 -10.78 9.42 10.40
C GLU A 83 -10.75 10.37 9.19
N GLY A 84 -10.18 11.57 9.35
CA GLY A 84 -9.94 12.49 8.24
C GLY A 84 -9.01 11.91 7.17
N ILE A 85 -7.98 11.16 7.57
CA ILE A 85 -7.08 10.44 6.65
C ILE A 85 -7.83 9.32 5.94
N PHE A 86 -8.62 8.51 6.64
CA PHE A 86 -9.42 7.48 5.98
C PHE A 86 -10.45 8.06 5.00
N ALA A 87 -11.05 9.21 5.35
CA ALA A 87 -11.96 9.91 4.46
C ALA A 87 -11.27 10.39 3.17
N SER A 88 -10.01 10.87 3.25
CA SER A 88 -9.24 11.30 2.07
C SER A 88 -8.83 10.13 1.17
N ILE A 89 -8.57 8.95 1.75
CA ILE A 89 -8.32 7.72 0.99
C ILE A 89 -9.59 7.29 0.23
N ARG A 90 -10.77 7.36 0.86
CA ARG A 90 -12.06 6.99 0.23
C ARG A 90 -12.48 7.95 -0.88
N ARG A 91 -12.08 9.21 -0.78
CA ARG A 91 -12.33 10.26 -1.78
C ARG A 91 -11.01 10.87 -2.19
N PRO A 92 -10.22 10.18 -3.05
CA PRO A 92 -8.96 10.72 -3.50
C PRO A 92 -9.21 12.07 -4.16
N ASN A 93 -8.74 13.15 -3.53
CA ASN A 93 -8.69 14.44 -4.21
C ASN A 93 -7.55 14.35 -5.22
N PRO A 94 -7.77 14.55 -6.54
CA PRO A 94 -6.72 14.49 -7.55
C PRO A 94 -5.55 15.46 -7.29
N ASP A 95 -5.72 16.43 -6.39
CA ASP A 95 -4.72 17.46 -6.06
C ASP A 95 -3.84 17.16 -4.84
N ILE A 96 -3.92 15.97 -4.21
CA ILE A 96 -2.90 15.60 -3.19
C ILE A 96 -1.58 15.31 -3.91
N HIS A 97 -0.77 16.37 -4.05
CA HIS A 97 0.67 16.23 -4.25
C HIS A 97 1.24 15.70 -2.94
N VAL A 98 1.61 14.42 -2.93
CA VAL A 98 2.58 13.90 -1.96
C VAL A 98 3.91 14.56 -2.32
N SER A 99 4.11 15.76 -1.77
CA SER A 99 5.38 16.47 -1.84
C SER A 99 6.38 15.63 -1.07
N GLY A 100 7.25 14.93 -1.81
CA GLY A 100 8.46 14.34 -1.26
C GLY A 100 9.46 15.41 -0.82
#